data_AF-A0A412YTP0-F1
#
_entry.id   AF-A0A412YTP0-F1
#
_cell.length_a   1.000
_cell.length_b   1.000
_cell.length_c   1.000
_cell.angle_alpha   90.00
_cell.angle_beta   90.00
_cell.angle_gamma   90.00
#
_symmetry.space_group_name_H-M   'P 1'
#
loop_
_entity.id
_entity.type
_entity.pdbx_description
1 polymer ?
#
loop_
_entity_poly.entity_id
_entity_poly.type
_entity_poly.pdbx_seq_one_letter_code
_entity_poly.pdbx_strand_id
1 'polypeptide(L)'
;LKELRASLETINKTSGTLISDIERHYKEICKERGIDPHAKAEPETAPIEQPTSNLTYYVAECMEFPNLGEYHDNLSLEEAVRIYQEIPAERMNGIKGIGFELKDGSDYEGPFPILTGQTIDLDTIQAIDYYRDNPLVQKAVKELAAAMPEMEVLGADANQQETLFLIDDATYLHIQSCDSGWDYTLYDAASMKELDGGQLDMPEISCMKAVLQICDDNDLDSTSLRRAPLSMVETLQEAAYEQMQAEASQMTASAQLPEAQEQALDEYPMPDEQVSTPDMQEYGYSYDGMLPVTRERALELDAAGLTVYVLHEDNTESMVFDPQEIMDHGGLFGVDHEEWEKSPQFHEKVMERQEHQQEREQAFLSQNRDCFAIYQVSRDDPQNVRFMNLDWLKSHDISIDRSNYDLIYTAPLRESGTVPEQLEKLYQQFNLEKPVDFHNPSMSVSDIVALRQDGKVSCYYCDSVGFTQIPGFLPENPLKNAEMAVEDDYGMIDGIINNGAKEPTLAELEQQARSGQPISLMDLAAATHREEQEKKKSVVDQLKNQPKPEHKKTAPKKSAEREI
;
A
#
# COMPACT_ATOMS: atom_id res chain seq x y z
N LEU A 1 34.87 -20.79 20.07
CA LEU A 1 35.07 -20.08 18.78
C LEU A 1 36.08 -20.75 17.84
N LYS A 2 37.29 -21.16 18.27
CA LYS A 2 38.28 -21.83 17.39
C LYS A 2 37.83 -23.19 16.84
N GLU A 3 37.21 -24.03 17.66
CA GLU A 3 36.74 -25.36 17.24
C GLU A 3 35.57 -25.31 16.25
N LEU A 4 34.69 -24.31 16.39
CA LEU A 4 33.57 -24.11 15.46
C LEU A 4 34.05 -23.71 14.06
N ARG A 5 35.09 -22.85 13.98
CA ARG A 5 35.71 -22.43 12.71
C ARG A 5 36.39 -23.61 12.00
N ALA A 6 37.06 -24.49 12.74
CA ALA A 6 37.69 -25.69 12.18
C ALA A 6 36.66 -26.68 11.61
N SER A 7 35.51 -26.85 12.28
CA SER A 7 34.40 -27.67 11.78
C SER A 7 33.78 -27.08 10.51
N LEU A 8 33.58 -25.76 10.46
CA LEU A 8 33.00 -25.06 9.31
C LEU A 8 33.92 -25.13 8.07
N GLU A 9 35.23 -24.99 8.29
CA GLU A 9 36.24 -25.13 7.23
C GLU A 9 36.28 -26.57 6.69
N THR A 10 36.10 -27.56 7.55
CA THR A 10 36.00 -28.98 7.13
C THR A 10 34.74 -29.24 6.31
N ILE A 11 33.60 -28.68 6.70
CA ILE A 11 32.33 -28.81 5.96
C ILE A 11 32.44 -28.15 4.59
N ASN A 12 32.95 -26.91 4.52
CA ASN A 12 33.14 -26.21 3.25
C ASN A 12 34.09 -26.95 2.32
N LYS A 13 35.18 -27.50 2.86
CA LYS A 13 36.12 -28.32 2.07
C LYS A 13 35.47 -29.58 1.53
N THR A 14 34.65 -30.26 2.35
CA THR A 14 33.97 -31.51 1.96
C THR A 14 32.86 -31.24 0.93
N SER A 15 32.12 -30.14 1.09
CA SER A 15 31.11 -29.69 0.13
C SER A 15 31.74 -29.31 -1.22
N GLY A 16 32.85 -28.57 -1.21
CA GLY A 16 33.59 -28.22 -2.44
C GLY A 16 34.09 -29.45 -3.21
N THR A 17 34.54 -30.49 -2.52
CA THR A 17 34.91 -31.76 -3.17
C THR A 17 33.71 -32.48 -3.79
N LEU A 18 32.57 -32.52 -3.10
CA LEU A 18 31.34 -33.15 -3.63
C LEU A 18 30.81 -32.43 -4.88
N ILE A 19 30.81 -31.10 -4.88
CA ILE A 19 30.38 -30.30 -6.04
C ILE A 19 31.30 -30.58 -7.24
N SER A 20 32.61 -30.62 -7.01
CA SER A 20 33.59 -30.93 -8.06
C SER A 20 33.41 -32.33 -8.65
N ASP A 21 33.01 -33.30 -7.82
CA ASP A 21 32.76 -34.67 -8.24
C ASP A 21 31.46 -34.78 -9.06
N ILE A 22 30.42 -34.06 -8.67
CA ILE A 22 29.14 -33.98 -9.40
C ILE A 22 29.35 -33.32 -10.77
N GLU A 23 30.06 -32.21 -10.84
CA GLU A 23 30.36 -31.54 -12.12
C GLU A 23 31.17 -32.42 -13.07
N ARG A 24 32.09 -33.22 -12.53
CA ARG A 24 32.87 -34.17 -13.32
C ARG A 24 31.98 -35.25 -13.91
N HIS A 25 31.10 -35.85 -13.10
CA HIS A 25 30.15 -36.85 -13.57
C HIS A 25 29.15 -36.28 -14.57
N TYR A 26 28.69 -35.06 -14.35
CA TYR A 26 27.83 -34.36 -15.30
C TYR A 26 28.52 -34.19 -16.67
N LYS A 27 29.78 -33.74 -16.70
CA LYS A 27 30.57 -33.63 -17.94
C LYS A 27 30.80 -34.96 -18.62
N GLU A 28 31.02 -36.04 -17.87
CA GLU A 28 31.16 -37.40 -18.40
C GLU A 28 29.85 -37.87 -19.05
N ILE A 29 28.71 -37.63 -18.42
CA ILE A 29 27.38 -37.96 -18.95
C ILE A 29 27.06 -37.16 -20.22
N CYS A 30 27.37 -35.85 -20.23
CA CYS A 30 27.22 -35.01 -21.43
C CYS A 30 28.07 -35.55 -22.59
N LYS A 31 29.29 -36.00 -22.31
CA LYS A 31 30.20 -36.58 -23.31
C LYS A 31 29.72 -37.94 -23.84
N GLU A 32 29.18 -38.81 -22.98
CA GLU A 32 28.62 -40.10 -23.38
C GLU A 32 27.33 -39.96 -24.21
N ARG A 33 26.52 -38.94 -23.92
CA ARG A 33 25.26 -38.67 -24.63
C ARG A 33 25.40 -37.74 -25.83
N GLY A 34 26.63 -37.27 -26.13
CA GLY A 34 26.89 -36.36 -27.24
C GLY A 34 26.23 -34.97 -27.08
N ILE A 35 25.95 -34.56 -25.85
CA ILE A 35 25.32 -33.27 -25.52
C ILE A 35 26.43 -32.25 -25.28
N ASP A 36 26.46 -31.18 -26.06
CA ASP A 36 27.36 -30.05 -25.81
C ASP A 36 26.77 -29.15 -24.71
N PRO A 37 27.39 -29.07 -23.50
CA PRO A 37 26.86 -28.31 -22.38
C PRO A 37 26.95 -26.78 -22.58
N HIS A 38 27.52 -26.30 -23.69
CA HIS A 38 27.63 -24.88 -24.01
C HIS A 38 26.90 -24.47 -25.29
N ALA A 39 26.15 -25.36 -25.93
CA ALA A 39 25.34 -25.02 -27.09
C ALA A 39 24.07 -24.26 -26.66
N LYS A 40 24.05 -22.93 -26.87
CA LYS A 40 22.80 -22.15 -26.95
C LYS A 40 22.03 -22.65 -28.17
N ALA A 41 20.88 -23.28 -27.95
CA ALA A 41 19.98 -23.66 -29.03
C ALA A 41 19.24 -22.41 -29.54
N GLU A 42 19.68 -21.86 -30.67
CA GLU A 42 18.84 -21.06 -31.55
C GLU A 42 17.91 -22.00 -32.34
N PRO A 43 16.65 -21.63 -32.61
CA PRO A 43 15.72 -22.48 -33.33
C PRO A 43 16.07 -22.50 -34.82
N GLU A 44 16.71 -23.58 -35.28
CA GLU A 44 16.99 -23.83 -36.69
C GLU A 44 15.78 -24.45 -37.39
N THR A 45 15.25 -23.72 -38.38
CA THR A 45 14.23 -24.17 -39.31
C THR A 45 14.83 -25.05 -40.41
N ALA A 46 14.41 -26.32 -40.51
CA ALA A 46 14.43 -27.09 -41.76
C ALA A 46 13.42 -28.27 -41.72
N PRO A 47 12.84 -28.65 -42.87
CA PRO A 47 11.45 -29.11 -42.97
C PRO A 47 11.32 -30.62 -42.75
N ILE A 48 10.38 -31.00 -41.90
CA ILE A 48 9.97 -32.40 -41.72
C ILE A 48 8.58 -32.56 -42.34
N GLU A 49 8.52 -33.46 -43.32
CA GLU A 49 7.35 -33.87 -44.07
C GLU A 49 6.19 -34.30 -43.15
N GLN A 50 4.97 -33.92 -43.51
CA GLN A 50 3.74 -34.36 -42.85
C GLN A 50 3.60 -35.90 -42.90
N PRO A 51 3.09 -36.47 -41.80
CA PRO A 51 2.02 -37.45 -41.89
C PRO A 51 0.78 -36.94 -41.12
N THR A 52 -0.28 -36.62 -41.87
CA THR A 52 -1.72 -36.76 -41.54
C THR A 52 -2.17 -36.61 -40.08
N SER A 53 -2.67 -35.41 -39.76
CA SER A 53 -3.82 -35.08 -38.89
C SER A 53 -4.26 -36.10 -37.80
N ASN A 54 -3.84 -35.86 -36.56
CA ASN A 54 -4.36 -36.55 -35.36
C ASN A 54 -5.51 -35.77 -34.65
N LEU A 55 -6.08 -34.72 -35.28
CA LEU A 55 -7.20 -33.97 -34.72
C LEU A 55 -8.43 -34.13 -35.62
N THR A 56 -9.54 -34.57 -35.03
CA THR A 56 -10.86 -34.70 -35.68
C THR A 56 -11.92 -33.93 -34.91
N TYR A 57 -13.00 -33.51 -35.59
CA TYR A 57 -14.12 -32.83 -34.94
C TYR A 57 -15.27 -33.80 -34.62
N TYR A 58 -16.07 -33.44 -33.62
CA TYR A 58 -17.34 -34.08 -33.32
C TYR A 58 -18.45 -33.04 -33.09
N VAL A 59 -19.70 -33.46 -33.30
CA VAL A 59 -20.91 -32.66 -33.05
C VAL A 59 -21.85 -33.48 -32.19
N ALA A 60 -22.39 -32.86 -31.14
CA ALA A 60 -23.36 -33.48 -30.26
C ALA A 60 -24.61 -32.61 -30.12
N GLU A 61 -25.79 -33.25 -30.01
CA GLU A 61 -27.05 -32.61 -29.61
C GLU A 61 -27.01 -32.13 -28.15
N CYS A 62 -26.18 -32.76 -27.31
CA CYS A 62 -25.97 -32.38 -25.91
C CYS A 62 -24.48 -32.48 -25.53
N MET A 63 -23.83 -31.34 -25.28
CA MET A 63 -22.41 -31.29 -24.87
C MET A 63 -22.17 -31.79 -23.44
N GLU A 64 -23.19 -31.71 -22.57
CA GLU A 64 -23.11 -32.20 -21.19
C GLU A 64 -23.15 -33.73 -21.12
N PHE A 65 -23.97 -34.34 -21.99
CA PHE A 65 -24.10 -35.78 -22.12
C PHE A 65 -24.06 -36.16 -23.62
N PRO A 66 -22.86 -36.31 -24.22
CA PRO A 66 -22.73 -36.57 -25.67
C PRO A 66 -23.49 -37.80 -26.19
N ASN A 67 -23.79 -38.76 -25.32
CA ASN A 67 -24.60 -39.95 -25.63
C ASN A 67 -26.13 -39.69 -25.65
N LEU A 68 -26.58 -38.48 -25.33
CA LEU A 68 -27.99 -38.09 -25.23
C LEU A 68 -28.39 -37.30 -26.49
N GLY A 69 -28.94 -38.00 -27.48
CA GLY A 69 -29.39 -37.43 -28.74
C GLY A 69 -28.51 -37.81 -29.92
N GLU A 70 -28.44 -36.94 -30.92
CA GLU A 70 -27.63 -37.11 -32.12
C GLU A 70 -26.14 -36.80 -31.85
N TYR A 71 -25.24 -37.70 -32.24
CA TYR A 71 -23.79 -37.56 -32.07
C TYR A 71 -23.08 -38.02 -33.35
N HIS A 72 -22.16 -37.20 -33.85
CA HIS A 72 -21.36 -37.45 -35.05
C HIS A 72 -19.89 -37.17 -34.75
N ASP A 73 -19.00 -38.11 -35.04
CA ASP A 73 -17.56 -38.02 -34.81
C ASP A 73 -16.73 -38.22 -36.08
N ASN A 74 -15.42 -38.03 -35.96
CA ASN A 74 -14.45 -38.20 -37.05
C ASN A 74 -14.76 -37.30 -38.26
N LEU A 75 -15.17 -36.05 -37.99
CA LEU A 75 -15.58 -35.06 -38.97
C LEU A 75 -14.44 -34.10 -39.33
N SER A 76 -14.53 -33.52 -40.54
CA SER A 76 -13.85 -32.26 -40.87
C SER A 76 -14.55 -31.06 -40.23
N LEU A 77 -13.87 -29.91 -40.17
CA LEU A 77 -14.45 -28.67 -39.62
C LEU A 77 -15.71 -28.26 -40.39
N GLU A 78 -15.66 -28.33 -41.72
CA GLU A 78 -16.78 -27.95 -42.59
C GLU A 78 -17.99 -28.86 -42.40
N GLU A 79 -17.76 -30.15 -42.20
CA GLU A 79 -18.82 -31.11 -41.90
C GLU A 79 -19.41 -30.88 -40.51
N ALA A 80 -18.58 -30.58 -39.52
CA ALA A 80 -19.03 -30.27 -38.17
C ALA A 80 -19.92 -29.03 -38.12
N VAL A 81 -19.53 -27.94 -38.78
CA VAL A 81 -20.32 -26.71 -38.88
C VAL A 81 -21.67 -26.97 -39.57
N ARG A 82 -21.68 -27.76 -40.66
CA ARG A 82 -22.92 -28.09 -41.37
C ARG A 82 -23.89 -28.89 -40.48
N ILE A 83 -23.39 -29.95 -39.84
CA ILE A 83 -24.22 -30.80 -38.96
C ILE A 83 -24.74 -29.99 -37.78
N TYR A 84 -23.89 -29.16 -37.16
CA TYR A 84 -24.32 -28.26 -36.07
C TYR A 84 -25.48 -27.35 -36.49
N GLN A 85 -25.48 -26.83 -37.73
CA GLN A 85 -26.57 -26.00 -38.24
C GLN A 85 -27.84 -26.80 -38.55
N GLU A 86 -27.71 -28.06 -38.98
CA GLU A 86 -28.86 -28.94 -39.29
C GLU A 86 -29.61 -29.41 -38.04
N ILE A 87 -28.94 -29.53 -36.89
CA ILE A 87 -29.57 -29.93 -35.61
C ILE A 87 -30.55 -28.82 -35.15
N PRO A 88 -31.87 -29.07 -35.12
CA PRO A 88 -32.86 -28.07 -34.73
C PRO A 88 -32.73 -27.71 -33.26
N ALA A 89 -32.70 -26.42 -32.93
CA ALA A 89 -32.65 -25.92 -31.55
C ALA A 89 -33.89 -26.31 -30.71
N GLU A 90 -34.97 -26.74 -31.38
CA GLU A 90 -36.26 -27.11 -30.77
C GLU A 90 -36.27 -28.53 -30.16
N ARG A 91 -35.26 -29.37 -30.45
CA ARG A 91 -35.11 -30.69 -29.82
C ARG A 91 -34.49 -30.51 -28.42
N MET A 92 -35.36 -30.39 -27.42
CA MET A 92 -35.07 -30.08 -26.01
C MET A 92 -34.35 -31.20 -25.22
N ASN A 93 -33.34 -31.87 -25.78
CA ASN A 93 -32.58 -32.90 -25.04
C ASN A 93 -31.25 -32.37 -24.45
N GLY A 94 -30.73 -31.23 -24.91
CA GLY A 94 -29.49 -30.63 -24.39
C GLY A 94 -29.00 -29.40 -25.14
N ILE A 95 -27.80 -28.92 -24.80
CA ILE A 95 -27.12 -27.82 -25.49
C ILE A 95 -26.23 -28.41 -26.59
N LYS A 96 -26.57 -28.17 -27.87
CA LYS A 96 -25.77 -28.65 -29.00
C LYS A 96 -24.42 -27.93 -29.09
N GLY A 97 -23.42 -28.58 -29.65
CA GLY A 97 -22.08 -28.00 -29.77
C GLY A 97 -21.14 -28.75 -30.69
N ILE A 98 -19.94 -28.21 -30.84
CA ILE A 98 -18.84 -28.76 -31.63
C ILE A 98 -17.62 -28.91 -30.71
N GLY A 99 -16.93 -30.05 -30.79
CA GLY A 99 -15.67 -30.24 -30.09
C GLY A 99 -14.60 -30.88 -30.98
N PHE A 100 -13.38 -31.00 -30.44
CA PHE A 100 -12.27 -31.72 -31.08
C PHE A 100 -11.91 -32.99 -30.30
N GLU A 101 -11.25 -33.92 -30.98
CA GLU A 101 -10.64 -35.09 -30.38
C GLU A 101 -9.20 -35.21 -30.89
N LEU A 102 -8.25 -35.31 -29.96
CA LEU A 102 -6.85 -35.58 -30.25
C LEU A 102 -6.59 -37.08 -30.10
N LYS A 103 -6.02 -37.71 -31.13
CA LYS A 103 -5.61 -39.13 -31.13
C LYS A 103 -4.10 -39.24 -31.08
N ASP A 104 -3.51 -38.80 -29.98
CA ASP A 104 -2.07 -38.70 -29.79
C ASP A 104 -1.50 -39.62 -28.70
N GLY A 105 -2.31 -40.48 -28.07
CA GLY A 105 -1.86 -41.40 -27.03
C GLY A 105 -1.59 -40.74 -25.68
N SER A 106 -1.97 -39.47 -25.51
CA SER A 106 -1.79 -38.72 -24.26
C SER A 106 -2.92 -38.99 -23.25
N ASP A 107 -2.73 -38.54 -22.01
CA ASP A 107 -3.78 -38.55 -20.99
C ASP A 107 -4.96 -37.60 -21.34
N TYR A 108 -4.80 -36.77 -22.37
CA TYR A 108 -5.82 -35.87 -22.91
C TYR A 108 -6.49 -36.44 -24.18
N GLU A 109 -6.20 -37.70 -24.54
CA GLU A 109 -6.88 -38.39 -25.65
C GLU A 109 -8.37 -38.57 -25.31
N GLY A 110 -9.23 -37.91 -26.10
CA GLY A 110 -10.68 -37.95 -25.94
C GLY A 110 -11.39 -36.70 -26.48
N PRO A 111 -12.73 -36.69 -26.49
CA PRO A 111 -13.51 -35.56 -26.97
C PRO A 111 -13.46 -34.39 -25.99
N PHE A 112 -13.18 -33.19 -26.50
CA PHE A 112 -13.17 -31.94 -25.74
C PHE A 112 -14.03 -30.86 -26.43
N PRO A 113 -14.91 -30.15 -25.70
CA PRO A 113 -15.77 -29.11 -26.26
C PRO A 113 -14.96 -27.89 -26.74
N ILE A 114 -15.37 -27.28 -27.87
CA ILE A 114 -14.92 -25.94 -28.28
C ILE A 114 -16.10 -24.96 -28.25
N LEU A 115 -17.16 -25.32 -28.97
CA LEU A 115 -18.38 -24.54 -29.10
C LEU A 115 -19.50 -25.23 -28.30
N THR A 116 -20.06 -24.55 -27.33
CA THR A 116 -21.24 -25.01 -26.58
C THR A 116 -22.35 -23.99 -26.75
N GLY A 117 -23.46 -24.42 -27.37
CA GLY A 117 -24.53 -23.49 -27.73
C GLY A 117 -24.01 -22.50 -28.77
N GLN A 118 -24.00 -21.21 -28.43
CA GLN A 118 -23.50 -20.13 -29.30
C GLN A 118 -22.15 -19.57 -28.84
N THR A 119 -21.47 -20.28 -27.93
CA THR A 119 -20.30 -19.76 -27.23
C THR A 119 -19.08 -20.65 -27.45
N ILE A 120 -18.01 -20.06 -27.98
CA ILE A 120 -16.68 -20.67 -28.12
C ILE A 120 -15.90 -20.36 -26.84
N ASP A 121 -15.55 -21.39 -26.07
CA ASP A 121 -14.86 -21.24 -24.78
C ASP A 121 -13.34 -21.40 -24.96
N LEU A 122 -12.66 -20.28 -25.23
CA LEU A 122 -11.20 -20.26 -25.37
C LEU A 122 -10.52 -20.32 -24.00
N ASP A 123 -11.07 -19.68 -22.97
CA ASP A 123 -10.47 -19.63 -21.63
C ASP A 123 -10.21 -21.02 -21.05
N THR A 124 -11.20 -21.92 -21.16
CA THR A 124 -11.05 -23.29 -20.69
C THR A 124 -9.95 -24.05 -21.47
N ILE A 125 -9.80 -23.77 -22.77
CA ILE A 125 -8.76 -24.37 -23.61
C ILE A 125 -7.37 -23.80 -23.24
N GLN A 126 -7.26 -22.50 -22.96
CA GLN A 126 -6.00 -21.84 -22.59
C GLN A 126 -5.56 -22.18 -21.16
N ALA A 127 -6.50 -22.49 -20.26
CA ALA A 127 -6.22 -22.91 -18.89
C ALA A 127 -5.56 -24.30 -18.82
N ILE A 128 -5.68 -25.11 -19.88
CA ILE A 128 -5.06 -26.44 -19.96
C ILE A 128 -3.75 -26.31 -20.74
N ASP A 129 -2.62 -26.36 -20.03
CA ASP A 129 -1.27 -26.23 -20.59
C ASP A 129 -1.06 -27.06 -21.87
N TYR A 130 -1.56 -28.30 -21.87
CA TYR A 130 -1.45 -29.21 -23.00
C TYR A 130 -2.16 -28.70 -24.27
N TYR A 131 -3.34 -28.09 -24.13
CA TYR A 131 -4.11 -27.57 -25.26
C TYR A 131 -3.66 -26.17 -25.68
N ARG A 132 -3.27 -25.33 -24.72
CA ARG A 132 -2.65 -24.03 -24.97
C ARG A 132 -1.43 -24.17 -25.87
N ASP A 133 -0.55 -25.12 -25.56
CA ASP A 133 0.73 -25.27 -26.25
C ASP A 133 0.65 -26.16 -27.50
N ASN A 134 -0.52 -26.76 -27.79
CA ASN A 134 -0.73 -27.66 -28.95
C ASN A 134 -1.14 -26.87 -30.22
N PRO A 135 -0.29 -26.81 -31.27
CA PRO A 135 -0.58 -26.03 -32.47
C PRO A 135 -1.82 -26.47 -33.25
N LEU A 136 -2.18 -27.76 -33.19
CA LEU A 136 -3.37 -28.28 -33.88
C LEU A 136 -4.64 -27.79 -33.19
N VAL A 137 -4.66 -27.76 -31.86
CA VAL A 137 -5.80 -27.26 -31.07
C VAL A 137 -5.97 -25.77 -31.28
N GLN A 138 -4.88 -24.99 -31.18
CA GLN A 138 -4.92 -23.54 -31.42
C GLN A 138 -5.40 -23.21 -32.85
N LYS A 139 -4.97 -24.00 -33.84
CA LYS A 139 -5.45 -23.89 -35.21
C LYS A 139 -6.95 -24.22 -35.31
N ALA A 140 -7.40 -25.30 -34.68
CA ALA A 140 -8.80 -25.74 -34.72
C ALA A 140 -9.76 -24.69 -34.15
N VAL A 141 -9.42 -24.09 -33.00
CA VAL A 141 -10.25 -23.04 -32.39
C VAL A 141 -10.29 -21.79 -33.27
N LYS A 142 -9.15 -21.38 -33.83
CA LYS A 142 -9.08 -20.21 -34.71
C LYS A 142 -9.86 -20.41 -36.02
N GLU A 143 -9.77 -21.59 -36.62
CA GLU A 143 -10.51 -21.92 -37.84
C GLU A 143 -12.02 -22.02 -37.58
N LEU A 144 -12.43 -22.57 -36.43
CA LEU A 144 -13.85 -22.61 -36.04
C LEU A 144 -14.42 -21.21 -35.80
N ALA A 145 -13.70 -20.35 -35.06
CA ALA A 145 -14.11 -18.95 -34.84
C ALA A 145 -14.22 -18.17 -36.17
N ALA A 146 -13.32 -18.43 -37.13
CA ALA A 146 -13.39 -17.82 -38.45
C ALA A 146 -14.55 -18.38 -39.31
N ALA A 147 -14.88 -19.66 -39.18
CA ALA A 147 -15.98 -20.30 -39.89
C ALA A 147 -17.36 -19.92 -39.33
N MET A 148 -17.44 -19.51 -38.06
CA MET A 148 -18.66 -19.14 -37.36
C MET A 148 -18.52 -17.79 -36.64
N PRO A 149 -18.41 -16.67 -37.39
CA PRO A 149 -18.14 -15.34 -36.82
C PRO A 149 -19.28 -14.75 -35.97
N GLU A 150 -20.48 -15.33 -36.06
CA GLU A 150 -21.66 -14.93 -35.27
C GLU A 150 -21.64 -15.49 -33.83
N MET A 151 -20.69 -16.39 -33.52
CA MET A 151 -20.58 -17.02 -32.20
C MET A 151 -19.82 -16.10 -31.23
N GLU A 152 -20.26 -16.10 -29.97
CA GLU A 152 -19.56 -15.40 -28.89
C GLU A 152 -18.28 -16.15 -28.54
N VAL A 153 -17.13 -15.47 -28.48
CA VAL A 153 -15.86 -16.11 -28.12
C VAL A 153 -15.44 -15.64 -26.73
N LEU A 154 -15.64 -16.49 -25.73
CA LEU A 154 -15.11 -16.28 -24.38
C LEU A 154 -13.59 -16.48 -24.42
N GLY A 155 -12.83 -15.51 -23.91
CA GLY A 155 -11.36 -15.54 -23.90
C GLY A 155 -10.65 -14.99 -25.14
N ALA A 156 -11.37 -14.49 -26.16
CA ALA A 156 -10.74 -13.88 -27.35
C ALA A 156 -10.11 -12.49 -27.11
N ASP A 157 -10.35 -11.86 -25.96
CA ASP A 157 -10.00 -10.46 -25.71
C ASP A 157 -8.81 -10.25 -24.78
N ALA A 158 -7.80 -11.12 -24.84
CA ALA A 158 -6.50 -10.84 -24.21
C ALA A 158 -5.75 -9.63 -24.83
N ASN A 159 -6.30 -8.99 -25.87
CA ASN A 159 -5.65 -7.89 -26.61
C ASN A 159 -6.52 -6.62 -26.79
N GLN A 160 -7.63 -6.48 -26.06
CA GLN A 160 -8.43 -5.25 -26.00
C GLN A 160 -8.60 -4.71 -24.57
N GLN A 161 -7.78 -5.20 -23.63
CA GLN A 161 -7.80 -4.72 -22.25
C GLN A 161 -7.21 -3.31 -22.10
N GLU A 162 -6.58 -2.76 -23.14
CA GLU A 162 -5.96 -1.44 -23.11
C GLU A 162 -5.96 -0.83 -24.51
N THR A 163 -6.41 0.41 -24.66
CA THR A 163 -6.39 1.15 -25.94
C THR A 163 -6.17 2.63 -25.70
N LEU A 164 -5.49 3.30 -26.63
CA LEU A 164 -5.32 4.75 -26.65
C LEU A 164 -6.02 5.34 -27.87
N PHE A 165 -6.85 6.36 -27.66
CA PHE A 165 -7.51 7.14 -28.68
C PHE A 165 -6.98 8.58 -28.68
N LEU A 166 -6.99 9.22 -29.84
CA LEU A 166 -6.78 10.65 -30.03
C LEU A 166 -8.10 11.24 -30.53
N ILE A 167 -8.63 12.17 -29.75
CA ILE A 167 -9.90 12.87 -29.97
C ILE A 167 -9.55 14.28 -30.45
N ASP A 168 -10.09 14.68 -31.61
CA ASP A 168 -9.95 16.04 -32.16
C ASP A 168 -8.52 16.59 -32.31
N ASP A 169 -7.50 15.71 -32.37
CA ASP A 169 -6.08 16.08 -32.30
C ASP A 169 -5.69 16.88 -31.04
N ALA A 170 -6.58 16.94 -30.04
CA ALA A 170 -6.44 17.78 -28.86
C ALA A 170 -6.32 16.98 -27.56
N THR A 171 -6.92 15.78 -27.50
CA THR A 171 -7.00 15.00 -26.26
C THR A 171 -6.68 13.53 -26.52
N TYR A 172 -5.77 12.95 -25.75
CA TYR A 172 -5.59 11.50 -25.70
C TYR A 172 -6.51 10.88 -24.66
N LEU A 173 -7.22 9.82 -25.02
CA LEU A 173 -8.03 9.00 -24.14
C LEU A 173 -7.42 7.62 -24.04
N HIS A 174 -6.82 7.32 -22.89
CA HIS A 174 -6.34 6.00 -22.52
C HIS A 174 -7.48 5.27 -21.81
N ILE A 175 -7.81 4.06 -22.26
CA ILE A 175 -8.89 3.25 -21.68
C ILE A 175 -8.42 1.82 -21.46
N GLN A 176 -8.69 1.28 -20.27
CA GLN A 176 -8.32 -0.06 -19.83
C GLN A 176 -9.52 -0.82 -19.27
N SER A 177 -9.59 -2.15 -19.44
CA SER A 177 -10.65 -2.96 -18.83
C SER A 177 -10.33 -3.28 -17.37
N CYS A 178 -11.32 -3.21 -16.49
CA CYS A 178 -11.19 -3.58 -15.07
C CYS A 178 -12.36 -4.48 -14.61
N ASP A 179 -12.25 -5.05 -13.40
CA ASP A 179 -13.23 -6.02 -12.87
C ASP A 179 -14.67 -5.47 -12.79
N SER A 180 -14.83 -4.15 -12.63
CA SER A 180 -16.15 -3.49 -12.59
C SER A 180 -16.56 -2.81 -13.90
N GLY A 181 -15.73 -2.81 -14.96
CA GLY A 181 -16.01 -2.05 -16.17
C GLY A 181 -14.77 -1.58 -16.93
N TRP A 182 -14.60 -0.25 -17.02
CA TRP A 182 -13.51 0.38 -17.76
C TRP A 182 -12.86 1.50 -16.94
N ASP A 183 -11.55 1.47 -16.80
CA ASP A 183 -10.75 2.58 -16.28
C ASP A 183 -10.32 3.48 -17.45
N TYR A 184 -10.26 4.79 -17.25
CA TYR A 184 -9.84 5.73 -18.27
C TYR A 184 -9.04 6.90 -17.72
N THR A 185 -8.15 7.43 -18.56
CA THR A 185 -7.36 8.63 -18.28
C THR A 185 -7.31 9.51 -19.53
N LEU A 186 -7.59 10.79 -19.35
CA LEU A 186 -7.57 11.83 -20.39
C LEU A 186 -6.29 12.65 -20.25
N TYR A 187 -5.59 12.87 -21.36
CA TYR A 187 -4.40 13.71 -21.42
C TYR A 187 -4.55 14.79 -22.49
N ASP A 188 -4.02 15.98 -22.24
CA ASP A 188 -3.91 17.03 -23.24
C ASP A 188 -2.83 16.67 -24.28
N ALA A 189 -3.16 16.71 -25.56
CA ALA A 189 -2.24 16.27 -26.62
C ALA A 189 -1.05 17.20 -26.84
N ALA A 190 -1.12 18.48 -26.42
CA ALA A 190 -0.06 19.46 -26.61
C ALA A 190 0.92 19.51 -25.43
N SER A 191 0.40 19.41 -24.21
CA SER A 191 1.16 19.50 -22.95
C SER A 191 1.45 18.16 -22.31
N MET A 192 0.81 17.08 -22.78
CA MET A 192 0.88 15.71 -22.23
C MET A 192 0.45 15.63 -20.76
N LYS A 193 -0.27 16.65 -20.26
CA LYS A 193 -0.75 16.71 -18.89
C LYS A 193 -2.05 15.94 -18.75
N GLU A 194 -2.17 15.18 -17.67
CA GLU A 194 -3.41 14.54 -17.26
C GLU A 194 -4.49 15.61 -17.00
N LEU A 195 -5.62 15.47 -17.68
CA LEU A 195 -6.77 16.36 -17.59
C LEU A 195 -7.81 15.83 -16.61
N ASP A 196 -8.09 14.52 -16.71
CA ASP A 196 -9.08 13.83 -15.88
C ASP A 196 -8.83 12.32 -15.93
N GLY A 197 -9.33 11.60 -14.93
CA GLY A 197 -9.22 10.15 -14.83
C GLY A 197 -10.33 9.57 -13.97
N GLY A 198 -10.83 8.39 -14.34
CA GLY A 198 -11.93 7.79 -13.60
C GLY A 198 -12.34 6.43 -14.11
N GLN A 199 -13.36 5.87 -13.45
CA GLN A 199 -13.84 4.52 -13.71
C GLN A 199 -15.29 4.55 -14.17
N LEU A 200 -15.56 3.80 -15.24
CA LEU A 200 -16.88 3.56 -15.79
C LEU A 200 -17.34 2.15 -15.42
N ASP A 201 -18.17 2.04 -14.38
CA ASP A 201 -18.68 0.79 -13.84
C ASP A 201 -19.78 0.14 -14.72
N MET A 202 -19.43 -0.20 -15.95
CA MET A 202 -20.29 -0.92 -16.89
C MET A 202 -19.50 -2.05 -17.57
N PRO A 203 -19.45 -3.26 -16.98
CA PRO A 203 -18.67 -4.37 -17.50
C PRO A 203 -19.30 -5.01 -18.75
N GLU A 204 -20.60 -4.78 -18.98
CA GLU A 204 -21.35 -5.38 -20.10
C GLU A 204 -21.29 -4.56 -21.40
N ILE A 205 -20.59 -3.41 -21.42
CA ILE A 205 -20.47 -2.57 -22.62
C ILE A 205 -19.14 -2.77 -23.32
N SER A 206 -19.16 -2.71 -24.66
CA SER A 206 -17.94 -2.80 -25.47
C SER A 206 -17.04 -1.57 -25.31
N CYS A 207 -15.73 -1.74 -25.49
CA CYS A 207 -14.73 -0.66 -25.42
C CYS A 207 -15.14 0.59 -26.21
N MET A 208 -15.63 0.43 -27.44
CA MET A 208 -16.07 1.56 -28.28
C MET A 208 -17.29 2.29 -27.70
N LYS A 209 -18.18 1.57 -27.02
CA LYS A 209 -19.35 2.17 -26.36
C LYS A 209 -18.94 2.88 -25.07
N ALA A 210 -17.97 2.34 -24.33
CA ALA A 210 -17.36 3.00 -23.18
C ALA A 210 -16.67 4.31 -23.60
N VAL A 211 -15.89 4.30 -24.69
CA VAL A 211 -15.24 5.50 -25.24
C VAL A 211 -16.25 6.60 -25.58
N LEU A 212 -17.35 6.26 -26.25
CA LEU A 212 -18.38 7.26 -26.57
C LEU A 212 -19.03 7.84 -25.32
N GLN A 213 -19.31 7.00 -24.31
CA GLN A 213 -19.86 7.45 -23.04
C GLN A 213 -18.90 8.38 -22.29
N ILE A 214 -17.61 8.03 -22.25
CA ILE A 214 -16.57 8.86 -21.63
C ILE A 214 -16.45 10.20 -22.37
N CYS A 215 -16.54 10.20 -23.70
CA CYS A 215 -16.55 11.45 -24.47
C CYS A 215 -17.77 12.31 -24.13
N ASP A 216 -18.96 11.73 -24.04
CA ASP A 216 -20.19 12.44 -23.70
C ASP A 216 -20.14 13.00 -22.26
N ASP A 217 -19.62 12.24 -21.30
CA ASP A 217 -19.53 12.63 -19.88
C ASP A 217 -18.49 13.75 -19.65
N ASN A 218 -17.47 13.85 -20.50
CA ASN A 218 -16.39 14.83 -20.42
C ASN A 218 -16.54 16.00 -21.43
N ASP A 219 -17.72 16.16 -22.04
CA ASP A 219 -18.00 17.20 -23.06
C ASP A 219 -17.02 17.20 -24.26
N LEU A 220 -16.53 16.02 -24.66
CA LEU A 220 -15.59 15.85 -25.78
C LEU A 220 -16.33 15.52 -27.09
N ASP A 221 -15.92 16.15 -28.20
CA ASP A 221 -16.52 15.87 -29.51
C ASP A 221 -16.03 14.52 -30.07
N SER A 222 -16.90 13.51 -30.01
CA SER A 222 -16.61 12.16 -30.50
C SER A 222 -16.62 12.03 -32.03
N THR A 223 -16.82 13.14 -32.77
CA THR A 223 -16.91 13.13 -34.24
C THR A 223 -15.59 12.78 -34.93
N SER A 224 -14.43 13.05 -34.32
CA SER A 224 -13.11 12.69 -34.85
C SER A 224 -12.30 11.83 -33.86
N LEU A 225 -12.65 10.54 -33.79
CA LEU A 225 -11.94 9.53 -33.01
C LEU A 225 -10.89 8.79 -33.85
N ARG A 226 -9.62 8.83 -33.47
CA ARG A 226 -8.54 8.03 -34.09
C ARG A 226 -7.84 7.15 -33.07
N ARG A 227 -7.45 5.93 -33.46
CA ARG A 227 -6.59 5.11 -32.59
C ARG A 227 -5.16 5.65 -32.63
N ALA A 228 -4.58 5.81 -31.45
CA ALA A 228 -3.18 6.19 -31.25
C ALA A 228 -2.36 4.95 -30.87
N PRO A 229 -1.04 4.95 -31.11
CA PRO A 229 -0.18 3.83 -30.72
C PRO A 229 -0.07 3.76 -29.20
N LEU A 230 -0.24 2.56 -28.64
CA LEU A 230 -0.10 2.30 -27.20
C LEU A 230 1.29 2.63 -26.64
N SER A 231 2.33 2.63 -27.46
CA SER A 231 3.68 3.05 -27.06
C SER A 231 3.72 4.51 -26.58
N MET A 232 2.71 5.32 -26.89
CA MET A 232 2.60 6.70 -26.40
C MET A 232 2.12 6.76 -24.94
N VAL A 233 1.47 5.73 -24.41
CA VAL A 233 0.96 5.69 -23.03
C VAL A 233 2.09 5.84 -22.02
N GLU A 234 3.20 5.11 -22.23
CA GLU A 234 4.40 5.21 -21.38
C GLU A 234 4.96 6.65 -21.37
N THR A 235 5.02 7.30 -22.53
CA THR A 235 5.45 8.70 -22.64
C THR A 235 4.51 9.68 -21.94
N LEU A 236 3.20 9.45 -22.00
CA LEU A 236 2.20 10.28 -21.31
C LEU A 236 2.28 10.12 -19.79
N GLN A 237 2.45 8.88 -19.30
CA GLN A 237 2.61 8.58 -17.87
C GLN A 237 3.93 9.13 -17.32
N GLU A 238 5.04 9.01 -18.05
CA GLU A 238 6.33 9.61 -17.68
C GLU A 238 6.23 11.14 -17.61
N ALA A 239 5.62 11.79 -18.61
CA ALA A 239 5.44 13.24 -18.62
C ALA A 239 4.58 13.73 -17.45
N ALA A 240 3.51 12.99 -17.10
CA ALA A 240 2.67 13.28 -15.95
C ALA A 240 3.46 13.13 -14.63
N TYR A 241 4.29 12.09 -14.51
CA TYR A 241 5.12 11.85 -13.32
C TYR A 241 6.21 12.92 -13.13
N GLU A 242 6.91 13.32 -14.20
CA GLU A 242 7.91 14.39 -14.15
C GLU A 242 7.28 15.74 -13.77
N GLN A 243 6.08 16.04 -14.28
CA GLN A 243 5.35 17.26 -13.91
C GLN A 243 4.88 17.22 -12.46
N MET A 244 4.37 16.09 -11.96
CA MET A 244 4.01 15.92 -10.55
C MET A 244 5.24 16.10 -9.66
N GLN A 245 6.40 15.56 -10.04
CA GLN A 245 7.66 15.78 -9.31
C GLN A 245 8.09 17.26 -9.34
N ALA A 246 7.92 17.95 -10.46
CA ALA A 246 8.26 19.36 -10.59
C ALA A 246 7.31 20.26 -9.80
N GLU A 247 6.01 19.98 -9.80
CA GLU A 247 4.98 20.67 -9.00
C GLU A 247 5.18 20.36 -7.51
N ALA A 248 5.49 19.13 -7.12
CA ALA A 248 5.88 18.76 -5.75
C ALA A 248 7.16 19.48 -5.31
N SER A 249 8.16 19.60 -6.19
CA SER A 249 9.41 20.33 -5.93
C SER A 249 9.18 21.84 -5.81
N GLN A 250 8.22 22.40 -6.56
CA GLN A 250 7.85 23.81 -6.46
C GLN A 250 6.98 24.08 -5.22
N MET A 251 6.12 23.13 -4.83
CA MET A 251 5.35 23.18 -3.59
C MET A 251 6.24 23.01 -2.35
N THR A 252 7.25 22.15 -2.37
CA THR A 252 8.25 22.06 -1.28
C THR A 252 9.14 23.30 -1.21
N ALA A 253 9.46 23.94 -2.33
CA ALA A 253 10.21 25.20 -2.34
C ALA A 253 9.38 26.42 -1.86
N SER A 254 8.05 26.36 -1.95
CA SER A 254 7.16 27.46 -1.54
C SER A 254 6.49 27.24 -0.17
N ALA A 255 6.52 26.01 0.36
CA ALA A 255 6.17 25.66 1.72
C ALA A 255 7.43 25.40 2.56
N GLN A 256 8.17 26.47 2.89
CA GLN A 256 9.03 26.46 4.08
C GLN A 256 8.13 26.45 5.34
N LEU A 257 7.47 25.31 5.58
CA LEU A 257 7.20 24.84 6.94
C LEU A 257 8.50 24.16 7.42
N PRO A 258 8.79 24.13 8.74
CA PRO A 258 9.97 23.45 9.24
C PRO A 258 9.98 22.02 8.69
N GLU A 259 11.14 21.56 8.22
CA GLU A 259 11.34 20.17 7.85
C GLU A 259 10.63 19.30 8.87
N ALA A 260 9.68 18.48 8.41
CA ALA A 260 9.13 17.43 9.25
C ALA A 260 10.33 16.56 9.64
N GLN A 261 10.87 16.81 10.84
CA GLN A 261 11.80 15.91 11.50
C GLN A 261 11.17 14.53 11.34
N GLU A 262 11.90 13.61 10.70
CA GLU A 262 11.50 12.22 10.62
C GLU A 262 10.99 11.80 12.00
N GLN A 263 9.90 11.06 12.04
CA GLN A 263 9.29 10.54 13.27
C GLN A 263 10.27 9.60 13.98
N ALA A 264 11.28 10.17 14.61
CA ALA A 264 12.39 9.50 15.24
C ALA A 264 12.09 9.39 16.74
N LEU A 265 12.53 8.27 17.32
CA LEU A 265 12.57 8.12 18.78
C LEU A 265 13.65 9.07 19.34
N ASP A 266 13.80 9.15 20.67
CA ASP A 266 14.83 10.01 21.23
C ASP A 266 16.23 9.49 20.83
N GLU A 267 16.95 10.32 20.10
CA GLU A 267 18.33 10.10 19.72
C GLU A 267 19.28 10.92 20.57
N TYR A 268 20.52 10.45 20.73
CA TYR A 268 21.54 11.17 21.48
C TYR A 268 21.70 12.59 20.90
N PRO A 269 21.62 13.66 21.72
CA PRO A 269 21.72 15.02 21.22
C PRO A 269 23.13 15.30 20.69
N MET A 270 23.32 15.22 19.38
CA MET A 270 24.61 15.53 18.74
C MET A 270 24.84 17.05 18.71
N PRO A 271 26.09 17.52 18.85
CA PRO A 271 26.44 18.94 18.77
C PRO A 271 26.16 19.53 17.39
N ASP A 272 26.20 18.72 16.35
CA ASP A 272 25.91 19.06 14.96
C ASP A 272 25.14 17.92 14.29
N GLU A 273 24.13 18.26 13.50
CA GLU A 273 23.27 17.31 12.77
C GLU A 273 23.75 17.08 11.33
N GLN A 274 24.63 17.94 10.81
CA GLN A 274 25.16 17.84 9.45
C GLN A 274 26.29 16.83 9.31
N VAL A 275 26.83 16.34 10.43
CA VAL A 275 27.97 15.43 10.46
C VAL A 275 27.77 14.36 11.52
N SER A 276 28.13 13.13 11.16
CA SER A 276 27.97 11.94 11.99
C SER A 276 29.32 11.33 12.40
N THR A 277 29.29 10.44 13.39
CA THR A 277 30.50 9.70 13.81
C THR A 277 31.08 8.81 12.70
N PRO A 278 30.29 8.17 11.81
CA PRO A 278 30.81 7.57 10.59
C PRO A 278 31.59 8.53 9.69
N ASP A 279 31.09 9.76 9.48
CA ASP A 279 31.77 10.75 8.62
C ASP A 279 33.14 11.14 9.20
N MET A 280 33.21 11.28 10.53
CA MET A 280 34.47 11.51 11.24
C MET A 280 35.48 10.38 11.04
N GLN A 281 35.00 9.12 11.08
CA GLN A 281 35.83 7.94 10.83
C GLN A 281 36.32 7.86 9.38
N GLU A 282 35.46 8.19 8.42
CA GLU A 282 35.82 8.27 7.00
C GLU A 282 36.84 9.37 6.73
N TYR A 283 36.73 10.49 7.43
CA TYR A 283 37.71 11.59 7.40
C TYR A 283 39.10 11.19 7.93
N GLY A 284 39.22 10.08 8.67
CA GLY A 284 40.48 9.57 9.20
C GLY A 284 40.68 9.76 10.70
N TYR A 285 39.64 10.16 11.43
CA TYR A 285 39.66 10.33 12.88
C TYR A 285 38.73 9.33 13.58
N SER A 286 39.28 8.50 14.46
CA SER A 286 38.62 7.32 15.03
C SER A 286 38.50 7.33 16.56
N TYR A 287 39.03 8.37 17.23
CA TYR A 287 38.90 8.48 18.67
C TYR A 287 37.46 8.81 19.05
N ASP A 288 36.90 8.04 19.99
CA ASP A 288 35.49 8.06 20.39
C ASP A 288 35.15 9.15 21.41
N GLY A 289 36.16 9.78 22.02
CA GLY A 289 35.97 10.90 22.95
C GLY A 289 35.66 12.24 22.27
N MET A 290 35.66 12.30 20.94
CA MET A 290 35.33 13.51 20.18
C MET A 290 34.01 13.35 19.43
N LEU A 291 33.18 14.39 19.48
CA LEU A 291 31.96 14.49 18.70
C LEU A 291 32.19 15.43 17.51
N PRO A 292 31.90 15.00 16.28
CA PRO A 292 32.20 15.79 15.10
C PRO A 292 31.29 17.00 14.97
N VAL A 293 31.85 18.11 14.49
CA VAL A 293 31.13 19.35 14.19
C VAL A 293 31.65 19.99 12.91
N THR A 294 30.75 20.59 12.15
CA THR A 294 31.09 21.40 10.98
C THR A 294 31.73 22.72 11.40
N ARG A 295 32.32 23.44 10.44
CA ARG A 295 32.96 24.73 10.69
C ARG A 295 32.01 25.75 11.31
N GLU A 296 30.80 25.87 10.77
CA GLU A 296 29.81 26.84 11.23
C GLU A 296 29.45 26.56 12.69
N ARG A 297 29.17 25.29 12.99
CA ARG A 297 28.85 24.88 14.35
C ARG A 297 30.01 25.00 15.33
N ALA A 298 31.24 24.73 14.87
CA ALA A 298 32.46 24.91 15.65
C ALA A 298 32.60 26.38 16.13
N LEU A 299 32.36 27.36 15.25
CA LEU A 299 32.43 28.79 15.60
C LEU A 299 31.38 29.16 16.66
N GLU A 300 30.18 28.61 16.56
CA GLU A 300 29.11 28.85 17.54
C GLU A 300 29.44 28.26 18.91
N LEU A 301 29.97 27.03 18.95
CA LEU A 301 30.34 26.34 20.18
C LEU A 301 31.54 26.99 20.87
N ASP A 302 32.54 27.44 20.10
CA ASP A 302 33.66 28.23 20.61
C ASP A 302 33.17 29.55 21.23
N ALA A 303 32.27 30.26 20.53
CA ALA A 303 31.66 31.49 21.06
C ALA A 303 30.79 31.24 22.30
N ALA A 304 30.20 30.04 22.42
CA ALA A 304 29.49 29.59 23.61
C ALA A 304 30.41 29.15 24.76
N GLY A 305 31.72 29.10 24.53
CA GLY A 305 32.75 28.80 25.52
C GLY A 305 33.06 27.31 25.68
N LEU A 306 32.70 26.45 24.72
CA LEU A 306 33.13 25.06 24.67
C LEU A 306 34.52 24.95 24.01
N THR A 307 35.31 23.99 24.45
CA THR A 307 36.60 23.69 23.83
C THR A 307 36.42 22.99 22.48
N VAL A 308 36.86 23.65 21.41
CA VAL A 308 36.84 23.11 20.05
C VAL A 308 38.21 22.58 19.65
N TYR A 309 38.21 21.47 18.94
CA TYR A 309 39.41 20.82 18.39
C TYR A 309 39.34 20.77 16.86
N VAL A 310 40.47 21.07 16.24
CA VAL A 310 40.72 20.74 14.83
C VAL A 310 41.03 19.25 14.74
N LEU A 311 40.29 18.50 13.92
CA LEU A 311 40.55 17.09 13.66
C LEU A 311 41.37 16.95 12.38
N HIS A 312 42.44 16.16 12.45
CA HIS A 312 43.34 15.90 11.32
C HIS A 312 43.14 14.48 10.77
N GLU A 313 43.35 14.30 9.47
CA GLU A 313 43.24 13.01 8.77
C GLU A 313 44.24 11.95 9.28
N ASP A 314 45.28 12.36 10.01
CA ASP A 314 46.28 11.48 10.61
C ASP A 314 45.88 10.97 12.01
N ASN A 315 44.60 11.10 12.36
CA ASN A 315 44.03 10.72 13.65
C ASN A 315 44.68 11.48 14.83
N THR A 316 45.03 12.75 14.62
CA THR A 316 45.46 13.68 15.66
C THR A 316 44.49 14.85 15.79
N GLU A 317 44.48 15.48 16.96
CA GLU A 317 43.66 16.65 17.24
C GLU A 317 44.51 17.82 17.74
N SER A 318 44.04 19.05 17.53
CA SER A 318 44.66 20.26 18.05
C SER A 318 43.61 21.19 18.60
N MET A 319 43.76 21.62 19.85
CA MET A 319 42.84 22.56 20.47
C MET A 319 42.92 23.92 19.77
N VAL A 320 41.76 24.49 19.47
CA VAL A 320 41.63 25.83 18.88
C VAL A 320 41.86 26.87 19.97
N PHE A 321 42.71 27.86 19.69
CA PHE A 321 42.91 29.02 20.57
C PHE A 321 42.43 30.34 19.96
N ASP A 322 42.32 30.39 18.64
CA ASP A 322 41.88 31.55 17.86
C ASP A 322 40.81 31.11 16.85
N PRO A 323 39.62 31.73 16.81
CA PRO A 323 38.59 31.44 15.81
C PRO A 323 39.10 31.50 14.36
N GLN A 324 40.19 32.23 14.08
CA GLN A 324 40.81 32.23 12.76
C GLN A 324 41.33 30.84 12.36
N GLU A 325 41.76 30.00 13.29
CA GLU A 325 42.19 28.61 13.03
C GLU A 325 41.03 27.76 12.50
N ILE A 326 39.80 27.99 13.00
CA ILE A 326 38.58 27.34 12.50
C ILE A 326 38.25 27.80 11.07
N MET A 327 38.43 29.08 10.78
CA MET A 327 38.18 29.63 9.43
C MET A 327 39.20 29.14 8.41
N ASP A 328 40.47 29.02 8.82
CA ASP A 328 41.57 28.64 7.94
C ASP A 328 41.61 27.13 7.68
N HIS A 329 41.08 26.32 8.60
CA HIS A 329 41.03 24.86 8.45
C HIS A 329 39.88 24.39 7.56
N GLY A 330 40.20 23.51 6.61
CA GLY A 330 39.30 23.01 5.57
C GLY A 330 38.57 21.72 5.89
N GLY A 331 38.86 21.08 7.03
CA GLY A 331 38.34 19.76 7.40
C GLY A 331 37.35 19.78 8.55
N LEU A 332 37.26 18.66 9.26
CA LEU A 332 36.36 18.48 10.39
C LEU A 332 36.89 19.10 11.69
N PHE A 333 35.96 19.42 12.58
CA PHE A 333 36.26 19.82 13.95
C PHE A 333 35.56 18.87 14.91
N GLY A 334 35.96 18.92 16.17
CA GLY A 334 35.36 18.11 17.23
C GLY A 334 35.23 18.87 18.53
N VAL A 335 34.27 18.44 19.34
CA VAL A 335 34.16 18.84 20.76
C VAL A 335 34.32 17.61 21.63
N ASP A 336 34.89 17.79 22.81
CA ASP A 336 35.02 16.71 23.78
C ASP A 336 33.63 16.22 24.23
N HIS A 337 33.44 14.91 24.23
CA HIS A 337 32.16 14.29 24.54
C HIS A 337 31.69 14.61 25.97
N GLU A 338 32.58 14.57 26.97
CA GLU A 338 32.21 14.87 28.35
C GLU A 338 31.92 16.34 28.58
N GLU A 339 32.60 17.23 27.86
CA GLU A 339 32.36 18.67 27.91
C GLU A 339 31.01 19.02 27.27
N TRP A 340 30.70 18.40 26.13
CA TRP A 340 29.41 18.53 25.45
C TRP A 340 28.25 18.15 26.36
N GLU A 341 28.31 17.00 27.02
CA GLU A 341 27.27 16.52 27.95
C GLU A 341 27.03 17.44 29.16
N LYS A 342 28.04 18.22 29.56
CA LYS A 342 27.95 19.19 30.66
C LYS A 342 27.51 20.58 30.18
N SER A 343 27.37 20.77 28.87
CA SER A 343 27.07 22.06 28.26
C SER A 343 25.58 22.43 28.40
N PRO A 344 25.25 23.74 28.48
CA PRO A 344 23.87 24.21 28.39
C PRO A 344 23.17 23.79 27.09
N GLN A 345 23.89 23.72 25.98
CA GLN A 345 23.37 23.41 24.65
C GLN A 345 22.88 21.95 24.56
N PHE A 346 23.61 21.02 25.20
CA PHE A 346 23.13 19.65 25.34
C PHE A 346 21.84 19.59 26.14
N HIS A 347 21.79 20.30 27.27
CA HIS A 347 20.59 20.35 28.10
C HIS A 347 19.39 20.96 27.37
N GLU A 348 19.60 22.02 26.60
CA GLU A 348 18.58 22.66 25.77
C GLU A 348 17.97 21.68 24.76
N LYS A 349 18.80 20.98 23.98
CA LYS A 349 18.33 19.95 23.03
C LYS A 349 17.53 18.83 23.73
N VAL A 350 17.92 18.41 24.93
CA VAL A 350 17.16 17.41 25.70
C VAL A 350 15.80 17.97 26.15
N MET A 351 15.74 19.24 26.53
CA MET A 351 14.52 19.89 26.99
C MET A 351 13.55 20.21 25.85
N GLU A 352 14.05 20.52 24.65
CA GLU A 352 13.24 20.71 23.43
C GLU A 352 12.34 19.49 23.14
N ARG A 353 12.80 18.27 23.48
CA ARG A 353 11.98 17.05 23.37
C ARG A 353 10.63 17.15 24.11
N GLN A 354 10.54 17.96 25.17
CA GLN A 354 9.29 18.18 25.91
C GLN A 354 8.27 19.02 25.14
N GLU A 355 8.72 19.82 24.16
CA GLU A 355 7.82 20.61 23.31
C GLU A 355 7.16 19.74 22.23
N HIS A 356 7.80 18.61 21.88
CA HIS A 356 7.39 17.68 20.82
C HIS A 356 6.72 16.40 21.36
N GLN A 357 5.94 16.50 22.44
CA GLN A 357 5.28 15.36 23.11
C GLN A 357 4.44 14.48 22.15
N GLN A 358 3.59 15.11 21.33
CA GLN A 358 2.67 14.40 20.44
C GLN A 358 3.39 13.71 19.29
N GLU A 359 4.37 14.39 18.69
CA GLU A 359 5.17 13.86 17.58
C GLU A 359 6.01 12.66 18.03
N ARG A 360 6.64 12.76 19.20
CA ARG A 360 7.42 11.66 19.80
C ARG A 360 6.56 10.46 20.18
N GLU A 361 5.37 10.68 20.73
CA GLU A 361 4.43 9.59 21.00
C GLU A 361 3.95 8.93 19.71
N GLN A 362 3.64 9.71 18.68
CA GLN A 362 3.24 9.18 17.39
C GLN A 362 4.38 8.37 16.74
N ALA A 363 5.63 8.85 16.83
CA ALA A 363 6.81 8.12 16.38
C ALA A 363 6.95 6.77 17.10
N PHE A 364 6.76 6.74 18.43
CA PHE A 364 6.72 5.49 19.19
C PHE A 364 5.59 4.55 18.72
N LEU A 365 4.40 5.09 18.42
CA LEU A 365 3.24 4.33 17.96
C LEU A 365 3.29 3.94 16.47
N SER A 366 4.15 4.55 15.65
CA SER A 366 4.32 4.21 14.24
C SER A 366 5.54 3.32 13.99
N GLN A 367 6.47 3.22 14.96
CA GLN A 367 7.73 2.50 14.81
C GLN A 367 7.54 1.02 14.42
N ASN A 368 8.34 0.51 13.48
CA ASN A 368 8.27 -0.89 13.04
C ASN A 368 9.17 -1.84 13.87
N ARG A 369 10.08 -1.27 14.66
CA ARG A 369 11.00 -2.02 15.53
C ARG A 369 10.52 -2.00 16.98
N ASP A 370 11.01 -2.96 17.76
CA ASP A 370 10.75 -2.99 19.20
C ASP A 370 11.32 -1.73 19.87
N CYS A 371 10.47 -1.03 20.62
CA CYS A 371 10.83 0.20 21.31
C CYS A 371 10.07 0.34 22.62
N PHE A 372 10.50 1.28 23.45
CA PHE A 372 9.83 1.60 24.70
C PHE A 372 9.61 3.11 24.84
N ALA A 373 8.66 3.47 25.69
CA ALA A 373 8.38 4.83 26.10
C ALA A 373 8.14 4.87 27.62
N ILE A 374 8.67 5.88 28.29
CA ILE A 374 8.54 6.12 29.73
C ILE A 374 7.68 7.36 29.92
N TYR A 375 6.59 7.18 30.64
CA TYR A 375 5.66 8.22 31.02
C TYR A 375 5.74 8.46 32.52
N GLN A 376 5.84 9.72 32.92
CA GLN A 376 5.79 10.11 34.33
C GLN A 376 4.62 11.05 34.57
N VAL A 377 4.11 11.05 35.80
CA VAL A 377 3.02 11.95 36.17
C VAL A 377 3.44 13.40 35.91
N SER A 378 2.59 14.13 35.20
CA SER A 378 2.81 15.53 34.84
C SER A 378 3.08 16.38 36.08
N ARG A 379 3.84 17.46 35.88
CA ARG A 379 4.29 18.32 36.99
C ARG A 379 3.15 18.90 37.83
N ASP A 380 2.01 19.13 37.22
CA ASP A 380 0.84 19.72 37.89
C ASP A 380 0.16 18.76 38.87
N ASP A 381 0.25 17.44 38.61
CA ASP A 381 -0.31 16.34 39.43
C ASP A 381 -1.59 16.72 40.21
N PRO A 382 -2.67 17.13 39.52
CA PRO A 382 -3.85 17.71 40.19
C PRO A 382 -4.56 16.70 41.12
N GLN A 383 -4.36 15.41 40.86
CA GLN A 383 -4.96 14.32 41.62
C GLN A 383 -4.04 13.77 42.73
N ASN A 384 -2.82 14.31 42.89
CA ASN A 384 -1.79 13.83 43.82
C ASN A 384 -1.54 12.33 43.70
N VAL A 385 -1.47 11.82 42.47
CA VAL A 385 -1.28 10.40 42.17
C VAL A 385 0.18 9.99 42.17
N ARG A 386 1.10 10.97 42.19
CA ARG A 386 2.54 10.68 42.20
C ARG A 386 2.94 9.85 43.41
N PHE A 387 3.68 8.77 43.14
CA PHE A 387 4.08 7.75 44.11
C PHE A 387 2.95 6.91 44.73
N MET A 388 1.71 7.06 44.26
CA MET A 388 0.60 6.23 44.72
C MET A 388 0.56 4.94 43.90
N ASN A 389 0.15 3.83 44.52
CA ASN A 389 0.06 2.54 43.84
C ASN A 389 -1.36 2.28 43.29
N LEU A 390 -1.54 1.20 42.52
CA LEU A 390 -2.84 0.89 41.92
C LEU A 390 -3.95 0.64 42.97
N ASP A 391 -3.61 0.08 44.12
CA ASP A 391 -4.57 -0.15 45.20
C ASP A 391 -5.08 1.16 45.80
N TRP A 392 -4.20 2.15 45.95
CA TRP A 392 -4.57 3.48 46.41
C TRP A 392 -5.47 4.18 45.39
N LEU A 393 -5.15 4.10 44.09
CA LEU A 393 -5.97 4.67 43.01
C LEU A 393 -7.39 4.08 43.01
N LYS A 394 -7.50 2.75 43.12
CA LYS A 394 -8.80 2.07 43.23
C LYS A 394 -9.60 2.51 44.45
N SER A 395 -8.93 2.72 45.59
CA SER A 395 -9.62 3.14 46.82
C SER A 395 -10.14 4.58 46.79
N HIS A 396 -9.60 5.41 45.90
CA HIS A 396 -10.00 6.81 45.70
C HIS A 396 -10.82 7.04 44.43
N ASP A 397 -11.18 5.96 43.71
CA ASP A 397 -11.92 5.99 42.44
C ASP A 397 -11.22 6.85 41.36
N ILE A 398 -9.89 6.78 41.31
CA ILE A 398 -9.06 7.51 40.36
C ILE A 398 -8.66 6.58 39.21
N SER A 399 -9.02 6.95 37.98
CA SER A 399 -8.59 6.26 36.77
C SER A 399 -7.25 6.81 36.25
N ILE A 400 -6.45 5.93 35.65
CA ILE A 400 -5.22 6.33 34.96
C ILE A 400 -5.62 6.89 33.60
N ASP A 401 -5.39 8.19 33.40
CA ASP A 401 -5.67 8.91 32.15
C ASP A 401 -4.34 9.34 31.52
N ARG A 402 -4.20 9.14 30.21
CA ARG A 402 -3.02 9.56 29.44
C ARG A 402 -2.71 11.05 29.60
N SER A 403 -3.72 11.91 29.70
CA SER A 403 -3.56 13.37 29.82
C SER A 403 -2.86 13.83 31.11
N ASN A 404 -2.79 12.96 32.13
CA ASN A 404 -2.11 13.27 33.39
C ASN A 404 -0.60 12.96 33.36
N TYR A 405 -0.07 12.45 32.25
CA TYR A 405 1.30 11.99 32.11
C TYR A 405 2.04 12.72 31.00
N ASP A 406 3.34 12.89 31.17
CA ASP A 406 4.24 13.41 30.15
C ASP A 406 5.14 12.27 29.64
N LEU A 407 5.32 12.19 28.32
CA LEU A 407 6.31 11.31 27.68
C LEU A 407 7.71 11.87 27.98
N ILE A 408 8.42 11.18 28.87
CA ILE A 408 9.73 11.61 29.35
C ILE A 408 10.83 11.11 28.42
N TYR A 409 10.75 9.85 28.00
CA TYR A 409 11.83 9.22 27.25
C TYR A 409 11.28 8.14 26.32
N THR A 410 11.80 8.03 25.10
CA THR A 410 11.47 6.94 24.17
C THR A 410 12.69 6.51 23.36
N ALA A 411 12.92 5.21 23.24
CA ALA A 411 14.07 4.68 22.50
C ALA A 411 13.85 3.24 22.00
N PRO A 412 14.67 2.78 21.04
CA PRO A 412 14.66 1.39 20.62
C PRO A 412 14.99 0.42 21.76
N LEU A 413 14.35 -0.74 21.74
CA LEU A 413 14.61 -1.81 22.70
C LEU A 413 15.82 -2.62 22.21
N ARG A 414 16.96 -2.48 22.89
CA ARG A 414 18.25 -3.05 22.43
C ARG A 414 18.33 -4.57 22.58
N GLU A 415 17.54 -5.16 23.48
CA GLU A 415 17.62 -6.58 23.83
C GLU A 415 16.26 -7.26 23.78
N SER A 416 16.22 -8.42 23.12
CA SER A 416 15.06 -9.31 23.18
C SER A 416 15.02 -10.05 24.52
N GLY A 417 13.83 -10.20 25.07
CA GLY A 417 13.61 -10.86 26.36
C GLY A 417 12.12 -10.96 26.65
N THR A 418 11.77 -11.60 27.77
CA THR A 418 10.40 -11.55 28.24
C THR A 418 10.06 -10.15 28.73
N VAL A 419 8.79 -9.75 28.62
CA VAL A 419 8.28 -8.46 29.12
C VAL A 419 8.77 -8.15 30.54
N PRO A 420 8.67 -9.06 31.54
CA PRO A 420 9.14 -8.76 32.90
C PRO A 420 10.65 -8.51 32.99
N GLU A 421 11.46 -9.26 32.24
CA GLU A 421 12.91 -9.07 32.21
C GLU A 421 13.28 -7.72 31.58
N GLN A 422 12.56 -7.30 30.54
CA GLN A 422 12.77 -6.01 29.89
C GLN A 422 12.38 -4.85 30.80
N LEU A 423 11.24 -4.96 31.49
CA LEU A 423 10.81 -3.95 32.45
C LEU A 423 11.81 -3.80 33.61
N GLU A 424 12.35 -4.91 34.14
CA GLU A 424 13.38 -4.87 35.18
C GLU A 424 14.69 -4.23 34.67
N LYS A 425 15.10 -4.54 33.43
CA LYS A 425 16.28 -3.91 32.81
C LYS A 425 16.09 -2.41 32.61
N LEU A 426 14.92 -1.98 32.13
CA LEU A 426 14.60 -0.56 31.99
C LEU A 426 14.59 0.12 33.36
N TYR A 427 13.98 -0.50 34.37
CA TYR A 427 14.02 0.01 35.73
C TYR A 427 15.46 0.17 36.24
N GLN A 428 16.32 -0.83 36.01
CA GLN A 428 17.74 -0.78 36.37
C GLN A 428 18.48 0.34 35.62
N GLN A 429 18.29 0.45 34.31
CA GLN A 429 18.94 1.44 33.45
C GLN A 429 18.60 2.87 33.90
N PHE A 430 17.32 3.18 34.10
CA PHE A 430 16.89 4.54 34.44
C PHE A 430 17.03 4.90 35.92
N ASN A 431 17.36 3.93 36.78
CA ASN A 431 17.59 4.18 38.21
C ASN A 431 19.04 4.08 38.67
N LEU A 432 19.81 3.12 38.14
CA LEU A 432 21.19 2.88 38.55
C LEU A 432 22.21 3.48 37.58
N GLU A 433 22.00 3.30 36.27
CA GLU A 433 22.93 3.77 35.25
C GLU A 433 22.69 5.24 34.91
N LYS A 434 21.41 5.60 34.74
CA LYS A 434 20.90 6.91 34.31
C LYS A 434 21.55 7.42 33.02
N PRO A 435 20.89 7.24 31.86
CA PRO A 435 21.33 7.85 30.61
C PRO A 435 21.61 9.35 30.81
N VAL A 436 22.64 9.86 30.15
CA VAL A 436 23.09 11.26 30.34
C VAL A 436 22.01 12.25 29.89
N ASP A 437 21.25 11.89 28.85
CA ASP A 437 20.13 12.65 28.33
C ASP A 437 18.80 12.41 29.09
N PHE A 438 18.83 11.66 30.21
CA PHE A 438 17.67 11.47 31.09
C PHE A 438 17.73 12.45 32.28
N HIS A 439 17.19 13.66 32.07
CA HIS A 439 17.19 14.73 33.09
C HIS A 439 16.04 14.66 34.11
N ASN A 440 15.14 13.68 33.98
CA ASN A 440 13.98 13.56 34.85
C ASN A 440 14.26 12.71 36.11
N PRO A 441 13.36 12.78 37.13
CA PRO A 441 13.47 11.93 38.30
C PRO A 441 13.54 10.44 37.94
N SER A 442 14.22 9.67 38.78
CA SER A 442 14.27 8.22 38.69
C SER A 442 12.88 7.60 38.56
N MET A 443 12.79 6.53 37.76
CA MET A 443 11.59 5.73 37.60
C MET A 443 11.11 5.20 38.95
N SER A 444 9.84 5.42 39.27
CA SER A 444 9.26 5.17 40.59
C SER A 444 7.78 4.76 40.51
N VAL A 445 7.21 4.42 41.66
CA VAL A 445 5.77 4.14 41.77
C VAL A 445 4.98 5.29 41.14
N SER A 446 3.93 4.97 40.38
CA SER A 446 3.15 5.86 39.53
C SER A 446 3.63 6.07 38.10
N ASP A 447 4.88 5.73 37.78
CA ASP A 447 5.36 5.85 36.40
C ASP A 447 4.83 4.72 35.52
N ILE A 448 4.77 4.94 34.21
CA ILE A 448 4.29 3.96 33.23
C ILE A 448 5.35 3.71 32.18
N VAL A 449 5.63 2.43 31.92
CA VAL A 449 6.47 1.99 30.83
C VAL A 449 5.58 1.38 29.75
N ALA A 450 5.57 1.98 28.57
CA ALA A 450 4.95 1.40 27.39
C ALA A 450 6.01 0.63 26.60
N LEU A 451 5.71 -0.61 26.26
CA LEU A 451 6.53 -1.44 25.37
C LEU A 451 5.77 -1.64 24.07
N ARG A 452 6.48 -1.49 22.96
CA ARG A 452 6.01 -1.89 21.64
C ARG A 452 6.84 -3.07 21.19
N GLN A 453 6.20 -4.21 21.01
CA GLN A 453 6.84 -5.45 20.59
C GLN A 453 5.93 -6.18 19.60
N ASP A 454 6.50 -6.68 18.51
CA ASP A 454 5.74 -7.38 17.46
C ASP A 454 4.51 -6.58 16.95
N GLY A 455 4.65 -5.25 16.86
CA GLY A 455 3.58 -4.33 16.44
C GLY A 455 2.45 -4.13 17.45
N LYS A 456 2.57 -4.67 18.67
CA LYS A 456 1.60 -4.49 19.75
C LYS A 456 2.16 -3.59 20.84
N VAL A 457 1.33 -2.68 21.33
CA VAL A 457 1.67 -1.78 22.43
C VAL A 457 1.05 -2.31 23.72
N SER A 458 1.86 -2.50 24.75
CA SER A 458 1.43 -2.84 26.10
C SER A 458 1.99 -1.84 27.10
N CYS A 459 1.16 -1.41 28.05
CA CYS A 459 1.52 -0.41 29.05
C CYS A 459 1.60 -1.05 30.43
N TYR A 460 2.62 -0.70 31.20
CA TYR A 460 2.92 -1.28 32.50
C TYR A 460 3.14 -0.19 33.53
N TYR A 461 2.31 -0.20 34.55
CA TYR A 461 2.40 0.70 35.69
C TYR A 461 3.46 0.20 36.68
N CYS A 462 4.38 1.06 37.07
CA CYS A 462 5.31 0.81 38.15
C CYS A 462 4.54 0.85 39.48
N ASP A 463 4.33 -0.31 40.07
CA ASP A 463 3.65 -0.46 41.35
C ASP A 463 4.69 -0.56 42.49
N SER A 464 4.20 -0.62 43.72
CA SER A 464 4.95 -0.94 44.94
C SER A 464 5.79 -2.21 44.85
N VAL A 465 5.38 -3.18 44.03
CA VAL A 465 6.13 -4.42 43.76
C VAL A 465 6.10 -4.71 42.26
N GLY A 466 7.16 -4.30 41.57
CA GLY A 466 7.34 -4.56 40.14
C GLY A 466 6.32 -3.82 39.27
N PHE A 467 5.98 -4.43 38.14
CA PHE A 467 5.16 -3.80 37.11
C PHE A 467 3.84 -4.52 36.92
N THR A 468 2.76 -3.77 36.81
CA THR A 468 1.41 -4.29 36.54
C THR A 468 0.89 -3.76 35.21
N GLN A 469 0.45 -4.64 34.32
CA GLN A 469 -0.09 -4.24 33.02
C GLN A 469 -1.40 -3.46 33.19
N ILE A 470 -1.52 -2.34 32.48
CA ILE A 470 -2.72 -1.50 32.45
C ILE A 470 -3.28 -1.44 31.01
N PRO A 471 -4.58 -1.75 30.81
CA PRO A 471 -5.22 -1.64 29.50
C PRO A 471 -5.67 -0.20 29.21
N GLY A 472 -5.72 0.19 27.94
CA GLY A 472 -6.36 1.43 27.48
C GLY A 472 -5.61 2.73 27.81
N PHE A 473 -4.34 2.67 28.22
CA PHE A 473 -3.54 3.88 28.47
C PHE A 473 -3.15 4.62 27.18
N LEU A 474 -2.79 3.88 26.12
CA LEU A 474 -2.53 4.44 24.79
C LEU A 474 -3.60 3.92 23.80
N PRO A 475 -3.96 4.72 22.77
CA PRO A 475 -4.94 4.30 21.76
C PRO A 475 -4.43 3.09 20.97
N GLU A 476 -5.30 2.10 20.72
CA GLU A 476 -4.97 0.95 19.88
C GLU A 476 -4.89 1.37 18.40
N ASN A 477 -3.68 1.26 17.83
CA ASN A 477 -3.35 1.24 16.40
C ASN A 477 -3.94 2.38 15.51
N PRO A 478 -3.12 3.34 15.02
CA PRO A 478 -3.58 4.46 14.19
C PRO A 478 -4.24 4.04 12.86
N LEU A 479 -3.97 2.83 12.36
CA LEU A 479 -4.62 2.31 11.14
C LEU A 479 -6.14 2.17 11.31
N LYS A 480 -6.61 1.86 12.52
CA LYS A 480 -8.04 1.75 12.81
C LYS A 480 -8.73 3.12 12.84
N ASN A 481 -8.01 4.16 13.26
CA ASN A 481 -8.52 5.53 13.27
C ASN A 481 -8.49 6.17 11.87
N ALA A 482 -7.51 5.85 11.04
CA ALA A 482 -7.51 6.28 9.63
C ALA A 482 -8.67 5.63 8.85
N GLU A 483 -8.95 4.34 9.10
CA GLU A 483 -10.09 3.64 8.53
C GLU A 483 -11.44 4.24 9.00
N MET A 484 -11.57 4.55 10.30
CA MET A 484 -12.77 5.21 10.85
C MET A 484 -12.95 6.67 10.43
N ALA A 485 -11.87 7.41 10.15
CA ALA A 485 -11.94 8.80 9.70
C ALA A 485 -12.35 8.91 8.22
N VAL A 486 -11.90 7.97 7.38
CA VAL A 486 -12.29 7.91 5.95
C VAL A 486 -13.73 7.42 5.80
N GLU A 487 -14.23 6.58 6.70
CA GLU A 487 -15.63 6.14 6.69
C GLU A 487 -16.63 7.23 7.14
N ASP A 488 -16.22 8.20 7.97
CA ASP A 488 -17.10 9.29 8.45
C ASP A 488 -17.35 10.39 7.38
N ASP A 489 -16.58 10.45 6.29
CA ASP A 489 -16.71 11.46 5.22
C ASP A 489 -17.82 11.16 4.18
N TYR A 490 -18.47 10.01 4.24
CA TYR A 490 -19.60 9.66 3.35
C TYR A 490 -20.92 10.37 3.68
N GLY A 491 -20.93 11.29 4.66
CA GLY A 491 -22.09 12.12 5.03
C GLY A 491 -22.21 13.47 4.31
N MET A 492 -21.35 13.75 3.32
CA MET A 492 -21.24 15.05 2.65
C MET A 492 -22.39 15.32 1.66
N ILE A 493 -23.51 15.87 2.13
CA ILE A 493 -24.45 16.64 1.30
C ILE A 493 -24.49 18.05 1.90
N ASP A 494 -24.13 19.06 1.11
CA ASP A 494 -24.20 20.52 1.37
C ASP A 494 -23.03 21.28 2.04
N GLY A 495 -21.78 20.80 1.95
CA GLY A 495 -20.60 21.70 2.00
C GLY A 495 -20.42 22.55 3.27
N ILE A 496 -21.03 22.17 4.39
CA ILE A 496 -20.82 22.78 5.71
C ILE A 496 -20.16 21.75 6.61
N ILE A 497 -18.89 21.99 6.94
CA ILE A 497 -18.12 21.22 7.92
C ILE A 497 -18.81 21.36 9.28
N ASN A 498 -19.36 20.26 9.81
CA ASN A 498 -20.01 20.26 11.11
C ASN A 498 -19.14 19.53 12.14
N ASN A 499 -18.13 20.22 12.71
CA ASN A 499 -17.35 19.74 13.85
C ASN A 499 -18.14 19.87 15.18
N GLY A 500 -19.37 19.35 15.21
CA GLY A 500 -20.18 19.21 16.42
C GLY A 500 -20.09 17.79 16.99
N ALA A 501 -20.07 17.66 18.32
CA ALA A 501 -20.08 16.36 18.99
C ALA A 501 -21.21 15.45 18.46
N LYS A 502 -20.86 14.21 18.07
CA LYS A 502 -21.75 13.20 17.48
C LYS A 502 -22.97 13.01 18.40
N GLU A 503 -24.17 13.30 17.91
CA GLU A 503 -25.40 13.06 18.67
C GLU A 503 -25.63 11.54 18.77
N PRO A 504 -25.86 10.98 19.96
CA PRO A 504 -25.93 9.53 20.14
C PRO A 504 -27.14 8.93 19.41
N THR A 505 -26.93 7.78 18.78
CA THR A 505 -27.97 7.06 18.04
C THR A 505 -28.91 6.31 18.99
N LEU A 506 -30.10 5.95 18.49
CA LEU A 506 -31.09 5.22 19.30
C LEU A 506 -30.54 3.88 19.81
N ALA A 507 -29.75 3.19 18.98
CA ALA A 507 -29.15 1.90 19.31
C ALA A 507 -28.11 2.02 20.43
N GLU A 508 -27.29 3.08 20.39
CA GLU A 508 -26.29 3.37 21.43
C GLU A 508 -26.96 3.72 22.76
N LEU A 509 -28.02 4.55 22.75
CA LEU A 509 -28.78 4.88 23.95
C LEU A 509 -29.53 3.67 24.52
N GLU A 510 -30.05 2.78 23.69
CA GLU A 510 -30.71 1.56 24.15
C GLU A 510 -29.69 0.58 24.76
N GLN A 511 -28.51 0.46 24.17
CA GLN A 511 -27.42 -0.37 24.71
C GLN A 511 -26.87 0.21 26.02
N GLN A 512 -26.78 1.53 26.13
CA GLN A 512 -26.39 2.24 27.35
C GLN A 512 -27.42 2.05 28.48
N ALA A 513 -28.71 2.08 28.15
CA ALA A 513 -29.76 1.75 29.11
C ALA A 513 -29.71 0.27 29.56
N ARG A 514 -29.40 -0.64 28.64
CA ARG A 514 -29.26 -2.08 28.94
C ARG A 514 -28.03 -2.41 29.77
N SER A 515 -26.95 -1.62 29.65
CA SER A 515 -25.76 -1.74 30.48
C SER A 515 -25.91 -1.09 31.87
N GLY A 516 -27.08 -0.50 32.15
CA GLY A 516 -27.42 0.08 33.46
C GLY A 516 -26.88 1.50 33.68
N GLN A 517 -26.38 2.16 32.64
CA GLN A 517 -25.96 3.55 32.71
C GLN A 517 -27.15 4.51 32.56
N PRO A 518 -27.13 5.69 33.21
CA PRO A 518 -28.22 6.66 33.11
C PRO A 518 -28.24 7.29 31.71
N ILE A 519 -29.40 7.25 31.06
CA ILE A 519 -29.64 7.90 29.77
C ILE A 519 -30.50 9.16 29.91
N SER A 520 -30.23 10.16 29.08
CA SER A 520 -31.03 11.39 28.99
C SER A 520 -32.32 11.13 28.20
N LEU A 521 -33.47 11.44 28.81
CA LEU A 521 -34.78 11.34 28.15
C LEU A 521 -34.93 12.31 26.98
N MET A 522 -34.21 13.44 27.02
CA MET A 522 -34.21 14.43 25.94
C MET A 522 -33.52 13.87 24.69
N ASP A 523 -32.41 13.16 24.89
CA ASP A 523 -31.60 12.59 23.80
C ASP A 523 -32.27 11.35 23.21
N LEU A 524 -32.93 10.54 24.05
CA LEU A 524 -33.75 9.41 23.58
C LEU A 524 -34.95 9.89 22.73
N ALA A 525 -35.59 10.99 23.13
CA ALA A 525 -36.68 11.59 22.35
C ALA A 525 -36.18 12.17 21.02
N ALA A 526 -35.03 12.86 21.02
CA ALA A 526 -34.43 13.38 19.81
C ALA A 526 -34.02 12.25 18.84
N ALA A 527 -33.38 11.19 19.35
CA ALA A 527 -32.97 10.03 18.57
C ALA A 527 -34.18 9.26 17.97
N THR A 528 -35.26 9.06 18.74
CA THR A 528 -36.50 8.44 18.22
C THR A 528 -37.15 9.27 17.12
N HIS A 529 -37.17 10.60 17.27
CA HIS A 529 -37.71 11.48 16.23
C HIS A 529 -36.87 11.49 14.94
N ARG A 530 -35.54 11.42 15.03
CA ARG A 530 -34.66 11.32 13.85
C ARG A 530 -34.87 9.98 13.12
N GLU A 531 -34.90 8.87 13.85
CA GLU A 531 -35.12 7.54 13.26
C GLU A 531 -36.51 7.44 12.59
N GLU A 532 -37.53 8.07 13.15
CA GLU A 532 -38.85 8.18 12.51
C GLU A 532 -38.85 9.05 11.24
N GLN A 533 -38.06 10.12 11.20
CA GLN A 533 -37.96 11.00 10.03
C GLN A 533 -37.19 10.33 8.88
N GLU A 534 -36.15 9.56 9.20
CA GLU A 534 -35.40 8.77 8.22
C GLU A 534 -36.25 7.63 7.65
N LYS A 535 -37.01 6.92 8.49
CA LYS A 535 -37.98 5.90 8.05
C LYS A 535 -39.10 6.48 7.15
N LYS A 536 -39.42 7.77 7.27
CA LYS A 536 -40.44 8.47 6.45
C LYS A 536 -39.92 8.99 5.11
N LYS A 537 -38.61 8.93 4.82
CA LYS A 537 -38.03 9.32 3.51
C LYS A 537 -38.01 8.14 2.51
N SER A 538 -39.10 7.38 2.41
CA SER A 538 -39.29 6.48 1.26
C SER A 538 -39.92 7.25 0.10
N VAL A 539 -39.23 7.28 -1.04
CA VAL A 539 -39.60 7.95 -2.32
C VAL A 539 -41.02 7.61 -2.81
N VAL A 540 -41.63 6.54 -2.29
CA VAL A 540 -42.92 5.99 -2.73
C VAL A 540 -44.13 6.83 -2.29
N ASP A 541 -44.07 7.57 -1.16
CA ASP A 541 -45.21 8.37 -0.68
C ASP A 541 -45.25 9.80 -1.28
N GLN A 542 -44.11 10.33 -1.74
CA GLN A 542 -44.06 11.65 -2.38
C GLN A 542 -44.64 11.66 -3.80
N LEU A 543 -44.70 10.50 -4.48
CA LEU A 543 -45.27 10.36 -5.82
C LEU A 543 -46.81 10.30 -5.86
N LYS A 544 -47.49 10.12 -4.72
CA LYS A 544 -48.97 10.01 -4.68
C LYS A 544 -49.71 11.35 -4.47
N ASN A 545 -49.01 12.44 -4.13
CA ASN A 545 -49.62 13.72 -3.78
C ASN A 545 -49.21 14.89 -4.69
N GLN A 546 -49.30 14.73 -6.01
CA GLN A 546 -49.34 15.88 -6.92
C GLN A 546 -50.75 16.15 -7.45
N PRO A 547 -51.30 17.38 -7.29
CA PRO A 547 -52.51 17.77 -7.97
C PRO A 547 -52.23 18.09 -9.45
N LYS A 548 -53.07 17.54 -10.35
CA LYS A 548 -53.01 17.75 -11.80
C LYS A 548 -53.13 19.24 -12.17
N PRO A 549 -52.32 19.77 -13.10
CA PRO A 549 -52.52 21.12 -13.63
C PRO A 549 -53.53 21.14 -14.78
N GLU A 550 -54.55 22.00 -14.66
CA GLU A 550 -55.48 22.37 -15.74
C GLU A 550 -54.86 23.39 -16.71
N HIS A 551 -55.26 23.26 -17.97
CA HIS A 551 -54.96 24.16 -19.10
C HIS A 551 -55.19 25.65 -18.82
N LYS A 552 -54.31 26.52 -19.34
CA LYS A 552 -54.71 27.87 -19.79
C LYS A 552 -53.88 28.42 -20.98
N LYS A 553 -54.69 28.87 -21.93
CA LYS A 553 -54.55 29.55 -23.24
C LYS A 553 -53.44 30.61 -23.45
N THR A 554 -53.16 30.73 -24.74
CA THR A 554 -52.36 31.66 -25.56
C THR A 554 -52.57 33.17 -25.38
N ALA A 555 -51.53 33.96 -25.69
CA ALA A 555 -51.57 35.39 -26.10
C ALA A 555 -50.30 35.77 -26.94
N PRO A 556 -50.32 36.85 -27.75
CA PRO A 556 -49.83 36.83 -29.16
C PRO A 556 -48.53 37.60 -29.50
N LYS A 557 -48.07 37.42 -30.75
CA LYS A 557 -46.89 38.01 -31.44
C LYS A 557 -46.99 39.51 -31.80
N LYS A 558 -45.84 40.22 -31.82
CA LYS A 558 -45.44 41.38 -32.66
C LYS A 558 -43.95 41.70 -32.35
N SER A 559 -42.97 41.56 -33.26
CA SER A 559 -42.58 42.30 -34.48
C SER A 559 -41.44 43.31 -34.25
N ALA A 560 -40.26 42.95 -34.80
CA ALA A 560 -39.20 43.70 -35.50
C ALA A 560 -38.89 45.20 -35.28
N GLU A 561 -37.60 45.51 -35.52
CA GLU A 561 -36.95 46.81 -35.82
C GLU A 561 -36.61 47.70 -34.60
N ARG A 562 -35.51 48.47 -34.50
CA ARG A 562 -34.30 48.78 -35.29
C ARG A 562 -33.55 49.92 -34.51
N GLU A 563 -32.23 50.08 -34.74
CA GLU A 563 -31.40 51.29 -34.43
C GLU A 563 -31.14 51.58 -32.93
N ILE A 564 -29.93 51.87 -32.43
CA ILE A 564 -28.71 52.51 -32.98
C ILE A 564 -27.47 51.78 -32.45
#